data_AF-A0A5S9MDP1-F1
#
_entry.id   AF-A0A5S9MDP1-F1
#
_cell.length_a   1.000
_cell.length_b   1.000
_cell.length_c   1.000
_cell.angle_alpha   90.00
_cell.angle_beta   90.00
_cell.angle_gamma   90.00
#
_symmetry.space_group_name_H-M   'P 1'
#
loop_
_entity.id
_entity.type
_entity.pdbx_description
1 polymer ?
#
loop_
_entity_poly.entity_id
_entity_poly.type
_entity_poly.pdbx_seq_one_letter_code
_entity_poly.pdbx_strand_id
1 'polypeptide(L)'
;MALEFLYIDTDAHHGDGVQFSFYDDPEVCTVSIHETGRYLFPGTGQVQERGHDKGYGYAYNIPLDAFTEDESFLEAYQTAVTEIAAFLNQM
;
A
#
# COMPACT_ATOMS: atom_id res chain seq x y z
N MET A 1 -16.47 11.69 -4.64
CA MET A 1 -15.18 12.32 -4.91
C MET A 1 -14.37 11.28 -5.67
N ALA A 2 -13.64 11.69 -6.69
CA ALA A 2 -12.91 10.76 -7.57
C ALA A 2 -11.46 10.69 -7.11
N LEU A 3 -10.86 9.50 -7.19
CA LEU A 3 -9.42 9.32 -7.03
C LEU A 3 -8.67 10.16 -8.07
N GLU A 4 -7.67 10.92 -7.66
CA GLU A 4 -6.83 11.72 -8.56
C GLU A 4 -5.42 11.16 -8.69
N PHE A 5 -4.85 10.62 -7.60
CA PHE A 5 -3.47 10.15 -7.57
C PHE A 5 -3.35 8.74 -7.01
N LEU A 6 -2.58 7.89 -7.70
CA LEU A 6 -2.14 6.58 -7.22
C LEU A 6 -0.64 6.65 -6.92
N TYR A 7 -0.28 6.60 -5.64
CA TYR A 7 1.10 6.54 -5.17
C TYR A 7 1.51 5.08 -4.97
N ILE A 8 2.56 4.65 -5.67
CA ILE A 8 3.10 3.29 -5.57
C ILE A 8 4.50 3.38 -4.98
N ASP A 9 4.69 2.74 -3.83
CA ASP A 9 5.96 2.64 -3.12
C ASP A 9 6.50 1.20 -3.19
N THR A 10 7.74 1.07 -3.67
CA THR A 10 8.47 -0.20 -3.80
C THR A 10 9.76 -0.22 -2.97
N ASP A 11 9.97 0.74 -2.07
CA ASP A 11 11.05 0.66 -1.09
C ASP A 11 10.84 -0.56 -0.18
N ALA A 12 11.93 -1.12 0.36
CA ALA A 12 11.84 -2.27 1.26
C ALA A 12 11.12 -1.94 2.58
N HIS A 13 11.09 -0.67 2.97
CA HIS A 13 10.40 -0.21 4.17
C HIS A 13 8.98 0.30 3.82
N HIS A 14 8.06 0.16 4.76
CA HIS A 14 6.74 0.78 4.61
C HIS A 14 6.87 2.30 4.48
N GLY A 15 6.21 2.86 3.46
CA GLY A 15 6.07 4.30 3.19
C GLY A 15 5.15 5.03 4.18
N ASP A 16 5.38 4.82 5.47
CA ASP A 16 4.51 5.23 6.59
C ASP A 16 4.20 6.73 6.61
N GLY A 17 5.17 7.59 6.31
CA GLY A 17 4.99 9.03 6.26
C GLY A 17 4.02 9.47 5.16
N VAL A 18 4.08 8.85 3.99
CA VAL A 18 3.17 9.16 2.87
C VAL A 18 1.77 8.64 3.20
N GLN A 19 1.65 7.40 3.68
CA GLN A 19 0.37 6.85 4.15
C GLN A 19 -0.27 7.76 5.21
N PHE A 20 0.48 8.17 6.24
CA PHE A 20 -0.04 9.03 7.30
C PHE A 20 -0.52 10.39 6.78
N SER A 21 0.18 10.96 5.82
CA SER A 21 -0.16 12.28 5.26
C SER A 21 -1.50 12.29 4.51
N PHE A 22 -1.89 11.16 3.93
CA PHE A 22 -3.11 11.01 3.11
C PHE A 22 -4.14 10.05 3.71
N TYR A 23 -3.99 9.67 4.97
CA TYR A 23 -4.77 8.57 5.56
C TYR A 23 -6.29 8.79 5.58
N ASP A 24 -6.72 10.06 5.61
CA ASP A 24 -8.13 10.47 5.57
C ASP A 24 -8.57 11.04 4.20
N ASP A 25 -7.67 11.05 3.20
CA ASP A 25 -7.86 11.72 1.90
C ASP A 25 -8.31 10.71 0.82
N PRO A 26 -9.56 10.82 0.30
CA PRO A 26 -10.04 9.94 -0.77
C PRO A 26 -9.48 10.26 -2.17
N GLU A 27 -8.75 11.36 -2.34
CA GLU A 27 -8.20 11.78 -3.64
C GLU A 27 -6.83 11.12 -3.91
N VAL A 28 -6.20 10.55 -2.89
CA VAL A 28 -4.89 9.89 -2.99
C VAL A 28 -4.99 8.46 -2.47
N CYS A 29 -4.65 7.50 -3.32
CA CYS A 29 -4.49 6.10 -2.92
C CYS A 29 -3.02 5.77 -2.74
N THR A 30 -2.63 5.27 -1.56
CA THR A 30 -1.26 4.80 -1.29
C THR A 30 -1.19 3.27 -1.37
N VAL A 31 -0.29 2.75 -2.20
CA VAL A 31 0.03 1.33 -2.30
C VAL A 31 1.49 1.14 -1.93
N SER A 32 1.77 0.38 -0.87
CA SER A 32 3.14 0.11 -0.43
C SER A 32 3.36 -1.40 -0.32
N ILE A 33 4.37 -1.90 -1.03
CA ILE A 33 4.90 -3.27 -0.89
C ILE A 33 6.24 -3.19 -0.16
N HIS A 34 6.37 -3.91 0.94
CA HIS A 34 7.50 -3.75 1.86
C HIS A 34 7.70 -5.01 2.70
N GLU A 35 8.88 -5.19 3.31
CA GLU A 35 9.03 -6.22 4.33
C GLU A 35 8.19 -5.88 5.56
N THR A 36 7.61 -6.89 6.18
CA THR A 36 6.75 -6.74 7.35
C THR A 36 7.42 -5.95 8.48
N GLY A 37 6.68 -4.97 9.01
CA GLY A 37 7.03 -4.21 10.21
C GLY A 37 7.17 -5.05 11.49
N ARG A 38 6.90 -6.36 11.44
CA ARG A 38 7.20 -7.28 12.55
C ARG A 38 8.69 -7.30 12.90
N TYR A 39 9.55 -7.10 11.90
CA TYR A 39 11.01 -7.15 12.06
C TYR A 39 11.71 -5.91 11.51
N LEU A 40 11.25 -5.37 10.37
CA LEU A 40 11.87 -4.21 9.73
C LEU A 40 11.25 -2.89 10.22
N PHE A 41 12.05 -1.82 10.23
CA PHE A 41 11.53 -0.45 10.38
C PHE A 41 10.48 -0.18 9.30
N PRO A 42 9.40 0.59 9.55
CA PRO A 42 9.07 1.41 10.73
C PRO A 42 8.22 0.73 11.82
N GLY A 43 7.85 -0.54 11.66
CA GLY A 43 6.94 -1.21 12.59
C GLY A 43 5.44 -1.00 12.32
N THR A 44 5.10 -0.31 11.24
CA THR A 44 3.74 -0.12 10.70
C THR A 44 3.60 -0.83 9.35
N GLY A 45 2.52 -0.60 8.61
CA GLY A 45 2.29 -1.24 7.30
C GLY A 45 1.52 -2.56 7.41
N GLN A 46 0.70 -2.70 8.45
CA GLN A 46 -0.17 -3.85 8.60
C GLN A 46 -1.30 -3.83 7.56
N VAL A 47 -1.75 -5.00 7.11
CA VAL A 47 -2.87 -5.12 6.16
C VAL A 47 -4.19 -4.53 6.66
N GLN A 48 -4.33 -4.29 7.98
CA GLN A 48 -5.52 -3.67 8.56
C GLN A 48 -5.47 -2.13 8.54
N GLU A 49 -4.32 -1.53 8.24
CA GLU A 49 -4.18 -0.07 8.07
C GLU A 49 -4.71 0.31 6.68
N ARG A 50 -5.99 0.70 6.61
CA ARG A 50 -6.74 0.85 5.36
C ARG A 50 -7.25 2.27 5.10
N GLY A 51 -6.67 3.26 5.77
CA GLY A 51 -7.19 4.63 5.81
C GLY A 51 -8.30 4.80 6.86
N HIS A 52 -8.77 6.03 7.01
CA HIS A 52 -9.81 6.40 7.95
C HIS A 52 -10.75 7.46 7.35
N ASP A 53 -11.91 7.67 7.99
CA ASP A 53 -12.98 8.55 7.51
C ASP A 53 -13.30 8.37 6.02
N LYS A 54 -12.97 9.38 5.20
CA LYS A 54 -13.23 9.38 3.76
C LYS A 54 -12.15 8.64 2.98
N GLY A 55 -10.93 8.57 3.51
CA GLY A 55 -9.80 7.81 2.97
C GLY A 55 -9.87 6.31 3.26
N TYR A 56 -10.90 5.82 3.97
CA TYR A 56 -11.07 4.38 4.17
C TYR A 56 -11.23 3.65 2.82
N GLY A 57 -10.35 2.70 2.56
CA GLY A 57 -10.23 2.00 1.27
C GLY A 57 -9.18 2.58 0.32
N TYR A 58 -8.46 3.64 0.71
CA TYR A 58 -7.44 4.31 -0.10
C TYR A 58 -6.00 4.12 0.44
N ALA A 59 -5.79 3.20 1.38
CA ALA A 59 -4.46 2.72 1.76
C ALA A 59 -4.38 1.19 1.63
N TYR A 60 -3.36 0.72 0.91
CA TYR A 60 -3.09 -0.68 0.66
C TYR A 60 -1.65 -1.02 1.05
N ASN A 61 -1.51 -1.87 2.07
CA ASN A 61 -0.22 -2.41 2.51
C ASN A 61 -0.08 -3.87 2.11
N ILE A 62 1.05 -4.20 1.49
CA ILE A 62 1.44 -5.54 1.07
C ILE A 62 2.72 -5.91 1.84
N PRO A 63 2.60 -6.28 3.13
CA PRO A 63 3.75 -6.71 3.92
C PRO A 63 4.19 -8.11 3.48
N LEU A 64 5.46 -8.23 3.15
CA LEU A 64 6.12 -9.47 2.75
C LEU A 64 6.95 -10.02 3.91
N ASP A 65 7.10 -11.34 3.98
CA ASP A 65 8.00 -11.94 4.96
C ASP A 65 9.46 -11.67 4.58
N ALA A 66 10.32 -11.61 5.59
CA ALA A 66 11.76 -11.52 5.39
C ALA A 66 12.24 -12.65 4.48
N PHE A 67 13.22 -12.35 3.62
CA PHE A 67 13.76 -13.26 2.61
C PHE A 67 12.79 -13.62 1.47
N THR A 68 11.76 -12.81 1.22
CA THR A 68 10.99 -12.92 -0.03
C THR A 68 11.93 -12.67 -1.22
N GLU A 69 11.97 -13.61 -2.15
CA GLU A 69 12.84 -13.56 -3.35
C GLU A 69 12.12 -12.93 -4.55
N ASP A 70 12.88 -12.68 -5.62
CA ASP A 70 12.48 -11.88 -6.78
C ASP A 70 11.16 -12.32 -7.41
N GLU A 71 10.96 -13.62 -7.67
CA GLU A 71 9.74 -14.12 -8.29
C GLU A 71 8.50 -13.88 -7.43
N SER A 72 8.59 -14.12 -6.13
CA SER A 72 7.48 -13.88 -5.19
C SER A 72 7.20 -12.39 -5.02
N PHE A 73 8.24 -11.55 -4.98
CA PHE A 73 8.08 -10.10 -4.96
C PHE A 73 7.36 -9.61 -6.23
N LEU A 74 7.79 -10.05 -7.41
CA LEU A 74 7.20 -9.66 -8.68
C LEU A 74 5.75 -10.13 -8.81
N GLU A 75 5.43 -11.36 -8.36
CA GLU A 75 4.05 -11.86 -8.33
C GLU A 75 3.16 -10.99 -7.43
N ALA A 76 3.61 -10.69 -6.22
CA ALA A 76 2.87 -9.86 -5.27
C ALA A 76 2.66 -8.43 -5.81
N TYR A 77 3.72 -7.81 -6.32
CA TYR A 77 3.69 -6.47 -6.90
C TYR A 77 2.75 -6.38 -8.10
N GLN A 78 2.90 -7.28 -9.08
CA GLN A 78 2.10 -7.25 -10.30
C GLN A 78 0.63 -7.50 -10.01
N THR A 79 0.33 -8.48 -9.16
CA THR A 79 -1.05 -8.79 -8.75
C THR A 79 -1.67 -7.60 -8.03
N ALA A 80 -1.02 -7.10 -6.99
CA ALA A 80 -1.54 -6.00 -6.18
C ALA A 80 -1.79 -4.74 -7.00
N VAL A 81 -0.78 -4.26 -7.73
CA VAL A 81 -0.90 -3.01 -8.50
C VAL A 81 -1.98 -3.13 -9.59
N THR A 82 -2.04 -4.26 -10.29
CA THR A 82 -3.01 -4.45 -11.37
C THR A 82 -4.44 -4.53 -10.84
N GLU A 83 -4.68 -5.32 -9.79
CA GLU A 83 -6.02 -5.49 -9.23
C GLU A 83 -6.51 -4.21 -8.54
N ILE A 84 -5.64 -3.53 -7.78
CA ILE A 84 -5.98 -2.27 -7.11
C ILE A 84 -6.29 -1.19 -8.16
N ALA A 85 -5.46 -1.02 -9.18
CA ALA A 85 -5.72 -0.04 -10.23
C ALA A 85 -7.01 -0.36 -11.01
N ALA A 86 -7.27 -1.63 -11.31
CA ALA A 86 -8.50 -2.05 -11.98
C ALA A 86 -9.75 -1.80 -11.12
N PHE A 87 -9.67 -2.03 -9.82
CA PHE A 87 -10.75 -1.77 -8.86
C PHE A 87 -11.03 -0.26 -8.74
N LEU A 88 -9.99 0.55 -8.55
CA LEU A 88 -10.13 2.00 -8.39
C LEU A 88 -10.68 2.69 -9.64
N ASN A 89 -10.37 2.18 -10.83
CA ASN A 89 -10.94 2.69 -12.09
C ASN A 89 -12.45 2.41 -12.25
N GLN A 90 -13.05 1.57 -11.39
CA GLN A 90 -14.48 1.24 -11.41
C GLN A 90 -15.28 1.99 -10.34
N MET A 91 -14.60 2.66 -9.40
CA MET A 91 -15.21 3.46 -8.33
C MET A 91 -15.56 4.86 -8.79
#